data_AF-F4XFV4-F1
#
_entry.id   AF-F4XFV4-F1
#
_cell.length_a   1.000
_cell.length_b   1.000
_cell.length_c   1.000
_cell.angle_alpha   90.00
_cell.angle_beta   90.00
_cell.angle_gamma   90.00
#
_symmetry.space_group_name_H-M   'P 1'
#
loop_
_entity.id
_entity.type
_entity.pdbx_description
1 polymer ?
#
loop_
_entity_poly.entity_id
_entity_poly.type
_entity_poly.pdbx_seq_one_letter_code
_entity_poly.pdbx_strand_id
1 'polypeptide(L)'
;MKKSIITVSREFGSGGRTIGKTVAQRLGIPYYDKELVKQVALESGFDPKYIEEQGEFAPGKTHFAFSFLGRGVPGVMGGMTAADFLWTIQHNVIRGLADKGPCVIVGRCADYILKDRTDCLHTFIHASMDFRAHRIVRLYGESEVAPEKRLQDKDARRRINYKHYTDREWGMSQNYHVCLDSSVLGIDKCVDIILDLAENCPDTTE
;
A
#
# COMPACT_ATOMS: atom_id res chain seq x y z
N MET A 1 21.90 -4.85 9.76
CA MET A 1 21.81 -5.10 8.29
C MET A 1 21.11 -3.95 7.58
N LYS A 2 21.62 -3.50 6.42
CA LYS A 2 20.96 -2.50 5.56
C LYS A 2 19.57 -3.02 5.15
N LYS A 3 18.54 -2.19 5.31
CA LYS A 3 17.18 -2.51 4.84
C LYS A 3 17.07 -2.08 3.38
N SER A 4 17.00 -3.03 2.46
CA SER A 4 17.02 -2.79 1.02
C SER A 4 15.63 -2.57 0.45
N ILE A 5 14.58 -3.07 1.12
CA ILE A 5 13.20 -2.98 0.66
C ILE A 5 12.39 -2.15 1.64
N ILE A 6 11.77 -1.08 1.15
CA ILE A 6 11.00 -0.15 1.99
C ILE A 6 9.54 -0.25 1.57
N THR A 7 8.66 -0.66 2.49
CA THR A 7 7.21 -0.66 2.22
C THR A 7 6.58 0.55 2.87
N VAL A 8 5.70 1.26 2.15
CA VAL A 8 5.01 2.46 2.63
C VAL A 8 3.50 2.24 2.63
N SER A 9 2.95 1.91 3.80
CA SER A 9 1.52 1.99 4.08
C SER A 9 1.15 3.40 4.56
N ARG A 10 -0.07 3.86 4.29
CA ARG A 10 -0.40 5.29 4.42
C ARG A 10 -1.89 5.62 4.41
N GLU A 11 -2.26 6.59 5.23
CA GLU A 11 -3.54 7.30 5.10
C GLU A 11 -3.60 8.11 3.80
N PHE A 12 -4.79 8.24 3.22
CA PHE A 12 -4.99 9.12 2.07
C PHE A 12 -4.75 10.57 2.48
N GLY A 13 -4.13 11.38 1.61
CA GLY A 13 -3.78 12.76 1.96
C GLY A 13 -2.63 12.95 2.95
N SER A 14 -2.03 11.90 3.52
CA SER A 14 -0.86 12.03 4.42
C SER A 14 0.41 12.50 3.69
N GLY A 15 0.49 12.24 2.38
CA GLY A 15 1.73 12.46 1.62
C GLY A 15 2.68 11.26 1.62
N GLY A 16 2.27 10.11 2.16
CA GLY A 16 3.07 8.88 2.09
C GLY A 16 3.50 8.47 0.67
N ARG A 17 2.67 8.74 -0.36
CA ARG A 17 3.06 8.56 -1.77
C ARG A 17 4.26 9.45 -2.15
N THR A 18 4.24 10.71 -1.76
CA THR A 18 5.33 11.67 -2.00
C THR A 18 6.59 11.22 -1.26
N ILE A 19 6.46 10.90 0.03
CA ILE A 19 7.57 10.43 0.87
C ILE A 19 8.24 9.20 0.24
N GLY A 20 7.48 8.15 -0.08
CA GLY A 20 8.03 6.94 -0.68
C GLY A 20 8.74 7.19 -2.01
N LYS A 21 8.18 8.07 -2.86
CA LYS A 21 8.81 8.44 -4.14
C LYS A 21 10.14 9.17 -3.91
N THR A 22 10.17 10.13 -2.99
CA THR A 22 11.39 10.90 -2.69
C THR A 22 12.46 10.00 -2.05
N VAL A 23 12.08 9.08 -1.16
CA VAL A 23 13.00 8.08 -0.59
C VAL A 23 13.64 7.23 -1.70
N ALA A 24 12.83 6.70 -2.62
CA ALA A 24 13.33 5.90 -3.73
C ALA A 24 14.32 6.69 -4.61
N GLN A 25 13.97 7.95 -4.92
CA GLN A 25 14.82 8.85 -5.69
C GLN A 25 16.15 9.14 -5.00
N ARG A 26 16.14 9.40 -3.68
CA ARG A 26 17.36 9.71 -2.92
C ARG A 26 18.27 8.50 -2.73
N LEU A 27 17.71 7.29 -2.63
CA LEU A 27 18.48 6.04 -2.57
C LEU A 27 18.93 5.54 -3.94
N GLY A 28 18.39 6.10 -5.03
CA GLY A 28 18.66 5.62 -6.39
C GLY A 28 18.08 4.22 -6.67
N ILE A 29 16.96 3.87 -6.05
CA ILE A 29 16.33 2.54 -6.17
C ILE A 29 14.94 2.62 -6.84
N PRO A 30 14.45 1.53 -7.46
CA PRO A 30 13.11 1.46 -8.05
C PRO A 30 11.97 1.84 -7.09
N TYR A 31 10.93 2.45 -7.65
CA TYR A 31 9.72 2.88 -6.95
C TYR A 31 8.48 2.22 -7.56
N TYR A 32 7.72 1.50 -6.73
CA TYR A 32 6.54 0.76 -7.15
C TYR A 32 5.28 1.27 -6.44
N ASP A 33 4.40 1.90 -7.22
CA ASP A 33 3.03 2.28 -6.83
C ASP A 33 2.08 1.95 -7.99
N LYS A 34 1.85 2.89 -8.91
CA LYS A 34 1.01 2.66 -10.09
C LYS A 34 1.62 1.66 -11.08
N GLU A 35 2.95 1.53 -11.10
CA GLU A 35 3.63 0.56 -11.95
C GLU A 35 3.41 -0.89 -11.47
N LEU A 36 3.22 -1.09 -10.17
CA LEU A 36 2.79 -2.37 -9.61
C LEU A 36 1.42 -2.76 -10.17
N VAL A 37 0.47 -1.81 -10.22
CA VAL A 37 -0.87 -2.03 -10.79
C VAL A 37 -0.77 -2.47 -12.25
N LYS A 38 0.13 -1.88 -13.04
CA LYS A 38 0.34 -2.26 -14.44
C LYS A 38 0.93 -3.67 -14.58
N GLN A 39 1.90 -4.05 -13.75
CA GLN A 39 2.47 -5.40 -13.78
C GLN A 39 1.45 -6.45 -13.36
N VAL A 40 0.69 -6.18 -12.30
CA VAL A 40 -0.42 -7.04 -11.87
C VAL A 40 -1.48 -7.14 -12.96
N ALA A 41 -1.80 -6.04 -13.66
CA ALA A 41 -2.74 -6.06 -14.79
C ALA A 41 -2.25 -6.94 -15.93
N LEU A 42 -0.98 -6.83 -16.29
CA LEU A 42 -0.38 -7.63 -17.35
C LEU A 42 -0.40 -9.13 -17.01
N GLU A 43 -0.07 -9.48 -15.76
CA GLU A 43 -0.02 -10.89 -15.33
C GLU A 43 -1.39 -11.51 -15.07
N SER A 44 -2.35 -10.73 -14.56
CA SER A 44 -3.70 -11.21 -14.26
C SER A 44 -4.66 -11.16 -15.45
N GLY A 45 -4.34 -10.35 -16.48
CA GLY A 45 -5.24 -10.07 -17.60
C GLY A 45 -6.41 -9.14 -17.26
N PHE A 46 -6.48 -8.60 -16.03
CA PHE A 46 -7.53 -7.67 -15.63
C PHE A 46 -7.24 -6.24 -16.10
N ASP A 47 -8.32 -5.46 -16.28
CA ASP A 47 -8.20 -4.04 -16.56
C ASP A 47 -7.51 -3.29 -15.40
N PRO A 48 -6.55 -2.38 -15.68
CA PRO A 48 -5.87 -1.61 -14.64
C PRO A 48 -6.81 -0.83 -13.72
N LYS A 49 -7.95 -0.32 -14.22
CA LYS A 49 -8.95 0.38 -13.39
C LYS A 49 -9.62 -0.58 -12.43
N TYR A 50 -9.98 -1.78 -12.91
CA TYR A 50 -10.52 -2.83 -12.05
C TYR A 50 -9.54 -3.18 -10.92
N ILE A 51 -8.24 -3.26 -11.19
CA ILE A 51 -7.23 -3.53 -10.16
C ILE A 51 -7.03 -2.36 -9.21
N GLU A 52 -7.03 -1.12 -9.72
CA GLU A 52 -6.92 0.07 -8.88
C GLU A 52 -8.09 0.13 -7.88
N GLU A 53 -9.30 -0.18 -8.37
CA GLU A 53 -10.52 -0.31 -7.56
C GLU A 53 -10.44 -1.47 -6.57
N GLN A 54 -10.14 -2.70 -7.02
CA GLN A 54 -10.13 -3.91 -6.19
C GLN A 54 -9.00 -3.97 -5.17
N GLY A 55 -7.77 -3.54 -5.46
CA GLY A 55 -6.77 -3.49 -4.38
C GLY A 55 -6.94 -2.30 -3.42
N GLU A 56 -8.04 -1.54 -3.55
CA GLU A 56 -8.62 -0.73 -2.47
C GLU A 56 -10.01 -1.25 -2.01
N PHE A 57 -10.62 -2.25 -2.65
CA PHE A 57 -11.93 -2.84 -2.31
C PHE A 57 -11.77 -4.25 -1.75
N ALA A 58 -12.33 -4.52 -0.57
CA ALA A 58 -12.63 -5.92 -0.23
C ALA A 58 -13.85 -6.40 -1.05
N PRO A 59 -13.92 -7.70 -1.40
CA PRO A 59 -15.13 -8.31 -1.92
C PRO A 59 -16.17 -8.39 -0.79
N GLY A 60 -16.91 -7.31 -0.57
CA GLY A 60 -17.96 -7.28 0.43
C GLY A 60 -18.77 -6.00 0.28
N LYS A 61 -20.06 -6.16 -0.06
CA LYS A 61 -21.15 -5.15 -0.09
C LYS A 61 -21.68 -4.67 -1.45
N THR A 62 -21.55 -5.44 -2.53
CA THR A 62 -22.43 -5.25 -3.72
C THR A 62 -22.94 -6.60 -4.21
N HIS A 63 -23.98 -7.11 -3.56
CA HIS A 63 -24.54 -8.45 -3.80
C HIS A 63 -25.36 -8.61 -5.11
N PHE A 64 -25.52 -7.58 -5.94
CA PHE A 64 -26.48 -7.67 -7.05
C PHE A 64 -25.88 -7.74 -8.47
N ALA A 65 -24.66 -7.25 -8.71
CA ALA A 65 -24.07 -7.24 -10.06
C ALA A 65 -23.06 -8.37 -10.34
N PHE A 66 -22.53 -9.02 -9.29
CA PHE A 66 -21.43 -9.99 -9.41
C PHE A 66 -21.73 -11.36 -8.78
N SER A 67 -23.00 -11.72 -8.61
CA SER A 67 -23.37 -13.03 -8.04
C SER A 67 -22.88 -14.22 -8.89
N PHE A 68 -22.44 -13.99 -10.14
CA PHE A 68 -21.80 -14.99 -11.01
C PHE A 68 -20.26 -15.05 -10.90
N LEU A 69 -19.58 -14.05 -10.31
CA LEU A 69 -18.12 -14.06 -10.08
C LEU A 69 -17.72 -14.43 -8.65
N GLY A 70 -18.68 -14.46 -7.71
CA GLY A 70 -18.45 -14.80 -6.30
C GLY A 70 -18.25 -16.29 -6.02
N ARG A 71 -18.52 -17.18 -6.99
CA ARG A 71 -18.15 -18.59 -6.93
C ARG A 71 -17.13 -18.87 -8.01
N GLY A 72 -15.92 -19.25 -7.63
CA GLY A 72 -14.92 -19.68 -8.60
C GLY A 72 -15.44 -20.88 -9.38
N VAL A 73 -15.26 -20.86 -10.69
CA VAL A 73 -15.67 -21.94 -11.59
C VAL A 73 -14.50 -22.90 -11.72
N PRO A 74 -14.65 -24.21 -11.41
CA PRO A 74 -13.59 -25.19 -11.59
C PRO A 74 -13.04 -25.14 -13.03
N GLY A 75 -11.72 -24.96 -13.16
CA GLY A 75 -11.04 -24.83 -14.46
C GLY A 75 -10.79 -23.39 -14.95
N VAL A 76 -11.43 -22.38 -14.35
CA VAL A 76 -11.18 -20.95 -14.63
C VAL A 76 -10.53 -20.31 -13.40
N MET A 77 -9.40 -19.62 -13.57
CA MET A 77 -8.65 -18.99 -12.44
C MET A 77 -8.36 -19.96 -11.28
N GLY A 78 -8.19 -21.25 -11.57
CA GLY A 78 -7.98 -22.29 -10.55
C GLY A 78 -9.17 -22.53 -9.61
N GLY A 79 -10.39 -22.10 -9.97
CA GLY A 79 -11.56 -22.19 -9.09
C GLY A 79 -11.60 -21.12 -8.00
N MET A 80 -10.77 -20.08 -8.11
CA MET A 80 -10.75 -18.94 -7.19
C MET A 80 -11.81 -17.89 -7.57
N THR A 81 -12.18 -17.04 -6.62
CA THR A 81 -12.88 -15.79 -6.97
C THR A 81 -11.92 -14.85 -7.69
N ALA A 82 -12.43 -13.89 -8.46
CA ALA A 82 -11.60 -12.89 -9.13
C ALA A 82 -10.74 -12.09 -8.13
N ALA A 83 -11.26 -11.82 -6.93
CA ALA A 83 -10.54 -11.10 -5.88
C ALA A 83 -9.40 -11.94 -5.28
N ASP A 84 -9.60 -13.24 -5.04
CA ASP A 84 -8.56 -14.12 -4.50
C ASP A 84 -7.49 -14.43 -5.55
N PHE A 85 -7.88 -14.57 -6.81
CA PHE A 85 -6.95 -14.70 -7.93
C PHE A 85 -6.08 -13.45 -8.04
N LEU A 86 -6.69 -12.26 -8.01
CA LEU A 86 -5.95 -10.99 -8.03
C LEU A 86 -5.02 -10.84 -6.83
N TRP A 87 -5.46 -11.24 -5.63
CA TRP A 87 -4.63 -11.27 -4.43
C TRP A 87 -3.39 -12.16 -4.62
N THR A 88 -3.58 -13.36 -5.19
CA THR A 88 -2.49 -14.31 -5.45
C THR A 88 -1.47 -13.73 -6.43
N ILE A 89 -1.92 -13.12 -7.53
CA ILE A 89 -1.03 -12.45 -8.49
C ILE A 89 -0.30 -11.29 -7.81
N GLN A 90 -1.00 -10.43 -7.08
CA GLN A 90 -0.38 -9.30 -6.38
C GLN A 90 0.68 -9.76 -5.36
N HIS A 91 0.39 -10.83 -4.62
CA HIS A 91 1.33 -11.43 -3.68
C HIS A 91 2.61 -11.88 -4.38
N ASN A 92 2.47 -12.57 -5.51
CA ASN A 92 3.62 -13.06 -6.30
C ASN A 92 4.42 -11.90 -6.92
N VAL A 93 3.76 -10.90 -7.50
CA VAL A 93 4.42 -9.72 -8.07
C VAL A 93 5.23 -8.97 -7.01
N ILE A 94 4.65 -8.72 -5.83
CA ILE A 94 5.35 -8.00 -4.75
C ILE A 94 6.58 -8.78 -4.29
N ARG A 95 6.48 -10.10 -4.11
CA ARG A 95 7.64 -10.94 -3.76
C ARG A 95 8.70 -10.94 -4.86
N GLY A 96 8.29 -11.10 -6.12
CA GLY A 96 9.21 -11.07 -7.25
C GLY A 96 9.92 -9.72 -7.42
N LEU A 97 9.27 -8.60 -7.11
CA LEU A 97 9.90 -7.29 -7.10
C LEU A 97 10.94 -7.15 -5.98
N ALA A 98 10.62 -7.65 -4.78
CA ALA A 98 11.55 -7.69 -3.66
C ALA A 98 12.77 -8.61 -3.94
N ASP A 99 12.56 -9.72 -4.65
CA ASP A 99 13.63 -10.66 -5.02
C ASP A 99 14.59 -10.12 -6.09
N LYS A 100 14.15 -9.16 -6.91
CA LYS A 100 15.02 -8.48 -7.90
C LYS A 100 16.06 -7.57 -7.25
N GLY A 101 15.81 -7.09 -6.03
CA GLY A 101 16.73 -6.24 -5.30
C GLY A 101 16.08 -5.05 -4.58
N PRO A 102 16.88 -4.05 -4.18
CA PRO A 102 16.41 -2.92 -3.40
C PRO A 102 15.29 -2.14 -4.10
N CYS A 103 14.23 -1.77 -3.38
CA CYS A 103 13.12 -0.99 -3.93
C CYS A 103 12.25 -0.34 -2.84
N VAL A 104 11.39 0.60 -3.27
CA VAL A 104 10.31 1.15 -2.44
C VAL A 104 8.96 0.72 -3.01
N ILE A 105 8.09 0.14 -2.17
CA ILE A 105 6.75 -0.35 -2.55
C ILE A 105 5.67 0.38 -1.74
N VAL A 106 4.68 0.98 -2.39
CA VAL A 106 3.63 1.76 -1.71
C VAL A 106 2.29 1.01 -1.68
N GLY A 107 1.84 0.66 -0.47
CA GLY A 107 0.52 0.08 -0.21
C GLY A 107 0.36 -1.40 -0.55
N ARG A 108 -0.86 -1.81 -0.93
CA ARG A 108 -1.20 -3.14 -1.46
C ARG A 108 -0.79 -4.30 -0.52
N CYS A 109 -0.89 -4.06 0.79
CA CYS A 109 -0.51 -5.00 1.84
C CYS A 109 0.95 -5.47 1.75
N ALA A 110 1.84 -4.69 1.11
CA ALA A 110 3.24 -5.08 0.93
C ALA A 110 3.96 -5.33 2.26
N ASP A 111 3.61 -4.58 3.32
CA ASP A 111 4.12 -4.82 4.67
C ASP A 111 3.80 -6.23 5.17
N TYR A 112 2.57 -6.70 4.92
CA TYR A 112 2.15 -8.04 5.32
C TYR A 112 2.74 -9.12 4.42
N ILE A 113 2.76 -8.91 3.11
CA ILE A 113 3.26 -9.87 2.13
C ILE A 113 4.75 -10.16 2.33
N LEU A 114 5.50 -9.15 2.78
CA LEU A 114 6.95 -9.22 3.00
C LEU A 114 7.33 -9.35 4.49
N LYS A 115 6.37 -9.61 5.39
CA LYS A 115 6.56 -9.60 6.86
C LYS A 115 7.65 -10.53 7.38
N ASP A 116 7.91 -11.64 6.67
CA ASP A 116 8.87 -12.67 7.08
C ASP A 116 10.28 -12.38 6.53
N ARG A 117 10.47 -11.28 5.80
CA ARG A 117 11.77 -10.85 5.28
C ARG A 117 12.50 -9.97 6.28
N THR A 118 13.78 -10.26 6.49
CA THR A 118 14.64 -9.50 7.42
C THR A 118 15.28 -8.25 6.79
N ASP A 119 15.26 -8.13 5.47
CA ASP A 119 15.81 -7.01 4.70
C ASP A 119 14.79 -5.89 4.42
N CYS A 120 13.60 -5.97 5.04
CA CYS A 120 12.51 -5.01 4.86
C CYS A 120 12.42 -3.95 5.99
N LEU A 121 12.10 -2.71 5.60
CA LEU A 121 11.65 -1.64 6.49
C LEU A 121 10.17 -1.32 6.22
N HIS A 122 9.29 -1.74 7.12
CA HIS A 122 7.86 -1.48 7.02
C HIS A 122 7.49 -0.16 7.67
N THR A 123 6.98 0.78 6.88
CA THR A 123 6.64 2.14 7.32
C THR A 123 5.14 2.41 7.19
N PHE A 124 4.59 3.18 8.12
CA PHE A 124 3.23 3.71 8.05
C PHE A 124 3.23 5.23 8.18
N ILE A 125 2.61 5.93 7.21
CA ILE A 125 2.51 7.40 7.22
C ILE A 125 1.08 7.82 7.50
N HIS A 126 0.90 8.59 8.57
CA HIS A 126 -0.38 9.17 8.96
C HIS A 126 -0.29 10.70 9.10
N ALA A 127 -1.43 11.34 9.28
CA ALA A 127 -1.53 12.78 9.53
C ALA A 127 -2.87 13.16 10.16
N SER A 128 -2.92 14.34 10.79
CA SER A 128 -4.18 14.95 11.21
C SER A 128 -5.17 15.09 10.04
N MET A 129 -6.47 14.99 10.33
CA MET A 129 -7.54 15.13 9.33
C MET A 129 -7.41 16.47 8.58
N ASP A 130 -7.20 17.56 9.32
CA ASP A 130 -7.09 18.91 8.76
C ASP A 130 -5.92 19.01 7.78
N PHE A 131 -4.73 18.51 8.15
CA PHE A 131 -3.58 18.50 7.25
C PHE A 131 -3.88 17.75 5.96
N ARG A 132 -4.50 16.57 6.08
CA ARG A 132 -4.87 15.74 4.93
C ARG A 132 -5.89 16.44 4.05
N ALA A 133 -6.93 17.06 4.63
CA ALA A 133 -8.00 17.75 3.93
C ALA A 133 -7.45 18.90 3.09
N HIS A 134 -6.67 19.79 3.72
CA HIS A 134 -5.99 20.89 3.02
C HIS A 134 -5.08 20.38 1.91
N ARG A 135 -4.32 19.31 2.17
CA ARG A 135 -3.40 18.74 1.17
C ARG A 135 -4.14 18.18 -0.04
N ILE A 136 -5.25 17.47 0.14
CA ILE A 136 -5.99 16.89 -0.99
C ILE A 136 -6.71 17.96 -1.82
N VAL A 137 -7.22 19.03 -1.19
CA VAL A 137 -7.79 20.16 -1.93
C VAL A 137 -6.70 20.85 -2.75
N ARG A 138 -5.54 21.12 -2.14
CA ARG A 138 -4.40 21.73 -2.85
C ARG A 138 -3.90 20.90 -4.03
N LEU A 139 -3.86 19.57 -3.91
CA LEU A 139 -3.29 18.68 -4.93
C LEU A 139 -4.29 18.24 -6.00
N TYR A 140 -5.56 18.09 -5.65
CA TYR A 140 -6.57 17.49 -6.51
C TYR A 140 -7.75 18.42 -6.81
N GLY A 141 -7.78 19.60 -6.20
CA GLY A 141 -8.86 20.57 -6.32
C GLY A 141 -10.06 20.28 -5.41
N GLU A 142 -10.94 21.28 -5.41
CA GLU A 142 -12.29 21.22 -4.86
C GLU A 142 -13.09 20.09 -5.51
N SER A 143 -14.07 19.56 -4.78
CA SER A 143 -14.98 18.52 -5.24
C SER A 143 -16.33 18.74 -4.58
N GLU A 144 -17.41 18.25 -5.20
CA GLU A 144 -18.74 18.25 -4.58
C GLU A 144 -18.80 17.44 -3.28
N VAL A 145 -17.86 16.51 -3.09
CA VAL A 145 -17.72 15.73 -1.85
C VAL A 145 -16.71 16.41 -0.93
N ALA A 146 -17.13 16.66 0.31
CA ALA A 146 -16.28 17.24 1.35
C ALA A 146 -14.93 16.50 1.47
N PRO A 147 -13.81 17.21 1.64
CA PRO A 147 -12.47 16.61 1.75
C PRO A 147 -12.42 15.49 2.80
N GLU A 148 -12.98 15.70 3.97
CA GLU A 148 -13.00 14.76 5.10
C GLU A 148 -13.70 13.47 4.71
N LYS A 149 -14.81 13.57 3.97
CA LYS A 149 -15.55 12.41 3.49
C LYS A 149 -14.74 11.61 2.46
N ARG A 150 -14.04 12.30 1.55
CA ARG A 150 -13.12 11.67 0.58
C ARG A 150 -11.98 10.91 1.29
N LEU A 151 -11.43 11.49 2.37
CA LEU A 151 -10.40 10.85 3.19
C LEU A 151 -10.93 9.60 3.87
N GLN A 152 -12.04 9.72 4.60
CA GLN A 152 -12.67 8.63 5.32
C GLN A 152 -13.04 7.46 4.40
N ASP A 153 -13.64 7.73 3.24
CA ASP A 153 -14.08 6.69 2.33
C ASP A 153 -12.89 5.92 1.75
N LYS A 154 -11.78 6.59 1.43
CA LYS A 154 -10.55 5.94 0.95
C LYS A 154 -9.84 5.13 2.04
N ASP A 155 -9.76 5.66 3.25
CA ASP A 155 -9.09 4.97 4.36
C ASP A 155 -9.94 3.80 4.89
N ALA A 156 -11.27 3.92 4.90
CA ALA A 156 -12.17 2.81 5.23
C ALA A 156 -12.00 1.65 4.25
N ARG A 157 -11.93 1.94 2.95
CA ARG A 157 -11.66 0.97 1.89
C ARG A 157 -10.35 0.21 2.12
N ARG A 158 -9.26 0.94 2.38
CA ARG A 158 -7.94 0.34 2.71
C ARG A 158 -7.99 -0.53 3.95
N ARG A 159 -8.68 -0.09 5.01
CA ARG A 159 -8.82 -0.86 6.25
C ARG A 159 -9.56 -2.17 6.03
N ILE A 160 -10.69 -2.15 5.31
CA ILE A 160 -11.48 -3.36 5.04
C ILE A 160 -10.66 -4.34 4.18
N ASN A 161 -10.01 -3.85 3.12
CA ASN A 161 -9.14 -4.67 2.26
C ASN A 161 -8.00 -5.32 3.06
N TYR A 162 -7.30 -4.54 3.88
CA TYR A 162 -6.21 -5.03 4.71
C TYR A 162 -6.69 -6.07 5.73
N LYS A 163 -7.80 -5.80 6.43
CA LYS A 163 -8.38 -6.75 7.39
C LYS A 163 -8.76 -8.06 6.70
N HIS A 164 -9.40 -7.99 5.53
CA HIS A 164 -9.84 -9.18 4.79
C HIS A 164 -8.67 -10.11 4.44
N TYR A 165 -7.55 -9.57 3.94
CA TYR A 165 -6.43 -10.39 3.46
C TYR A 165 -5.37 -10.72 4.51
N THR A 166 -5.34 -9.99 5.62
CA THR A 166 -4.26 -10.13 6.62
C THR A 166 -4.77 -10.51 8.01
N ASP A 167 -6.08 -10.40 8.25
CA ASP A 167 -6.74 -10.45 9.55
C ASP A 167 -6.21 -9.43 10.59
N ARG A 168 -5.37 -8.48 10.16
CA ARG A 168 -4.77 -7.44 11.00
C ARG A 168 -5.53 -6.12 10.90
N GLU A 169 -5.37 -5.30 11.94
CA GLU A 169 -5.90 -3.93 11.95
C GLU A 169 -4.97 -2.97 11.20
N TRP A 170 -5.50 -2.31 10.17
CA TRP A 170 -4.72 -1.37 9.37
C TRP A 170 -4.39 -0.09 10.16
N GLY A 171 -3.12 0.32 10.14
CA GLY A 171 -2.62 1.44 10.93
C GLY A 171 -2.26 1.09 12.38
N MET A 172 -2.39 -0.18 12.80
CA MET A 172 -1.88 -0.64 14.09
C MET A 172 -0.35 -0.63 14.08
N SER A 173 0.27 0.08 15.03
CA SER A 173 1.71 0.36 15.01
C SER A 173 2.58 -0.91 14.99
N GLN A 174 2.11 -2.00 15.62
CA GLN A 174 2.80 -3.29 15.72
C GLN A 174 2.96 -4.00 14.37
N ASN A 175 2.21 -3.58 13.34
CA ASN A 175 2.36 -4.14 12.00
C ASN A 175 3.53 -3.51 11.22
N TYR A 176 4.15 -2.46 11.76
CA TYR A 176 5.16 -1.65 11.09
C TYR A 176 6.39 -1.47 11.99
N HIS A 177 7.54 -1.21 11.39
CA HIS A 177 8.76 -0.89 12.12
C HIS A 177 8.79 0.58 12.54
N VAL A 178 8.15 1.46 11.77
CA VAL A 178 8.04 2.89 12.10
C VAL A 178 6.71 3.48 11.60
N CYS A 179 6.07 4.27 12.46
CA CYS A 179 4.87 5.05 12.15
C CYS A 179 5.20 6.53 12.28
N LEU A 180 4.96 7.33 11.24
CA LEU A 180 5.34 8.75 11.19
C LEU A 180 4.13 9.65 10.95
N ASP A 181 3.97 10.66 11.80
CA ASP A 181 3.00 11.74 11.61
C ASP A 181 3.60 12.85 10.73
N SER A 182 3.22 12.85 9.46
CA SER A 182 3.67 13.85 8.49
C SER A 182 3.09 15.25 8.71
N SER A 183 2.01 15.39 9.49
CA SER A 183 1.45 16.70 9.83
C SER A 183 2.22 17.39 10.94
N VAL A 184 2.91 16.62 11.79
CA VAL A 184 3.80 17.14 12.85
C VAL A 184 5.24 17.27 12.34
N LEU A 185 5.76 16.23 11.68
CA LEU A 185 7.17 16.17 11.28
C LEU A 185 7.45 16.91 9.97
N GLY A 186 6.44 17.02 9.11
CA GLY A 186 6.62 17.47 7.73
C GLY A 186 7.16 16.37 6.81
N ILE A 187 6.93 16.53 5.51
CA ILE A 187 7.27 15.53 4.48
C ILE A 187 8.77 15.25 4.43
N ASP A 188 9.60 16.30 4.44
CA ASP A 188 11.05 16.17 4.26
C ASP A 188 11.71 15.47 5.45
N LYS A 189 11.26 15.78 6.68
CA LYS A 189 11.76 15.09 7.87
C LYS A 189 11.36 13.61 7.88
N CYS A 190 10.14 13.27 7.44
CA CYS A 190 9.76 11.87 7.28
C CYS A 190 10.66 11.14 6.28
N VAL A 191 11.03 11.79 5.16
CA VAL A 191 11.99 11.23 4.19
C VAL A 191 13.34 10.99 4.85
N ASP A 192 13.90 11.98 5.55
CA ASP A 192 15.20 11.86 6.22
C ASP A 192 15.22 10.72 7.24
N ILE A 193 14.17 10.59 8.06
CA ILE A 193 14.06 9.50 9.04
C ILE A 193 14.05 8.14 8.36
N ILE A 194 13.29 7.98 7.27
CA ILE A 194 13.22 6.69 6.55
C ILE A 194 14.57 6.36 5.90
N LEU A 195 15.27 7.34 5.35
CA LEU A 195 16.61 7.15 4.77
C LEU A 195 17.60 6.68 5.83
N ASP A 196 17.64 7.37 6.97
CA ASP A 196 18.53 7.01 8.08
C ASP A 196 18.25 5.59 8.58
N LEU A 197 16.98 5.24 8.81
CA LEU A 197 16.58 3.90 9.21
C LEU A 197 16.92 2.83 8.16
N ALA A 198 16.88 3.15 6.87
CA ALA A 198 17.21 2.21 5.81
C ALA A 198 18.72 1.94 5.72
N GLU A 199 19.55 2.97 5.94
CA GLU A 199 21.01 2.91 5.83
C GLU A 199 21.69 2.44 7.12
N ASN A 200 21.20 2.87 8.27
CA ASN A 200 21.88 2.75 9.57
C ASN A 200 21.18 1.79 10.55
N CYS A 201 20.38 0.84 10.08
CA CYS A 201 19.67 -0.10 10.96
C CYS A 201 20.66 -1.02 11.70
N PRO A 202 20.77 -0.93 13.05
CA PRO A 202 21.65 -1.78 13.83
C PRO A 202 21.22 -3.24 13.72
N ASP A 203 22.18 -4.17 13.75
CA ASP A 203 21.85 -5.59 13.88
C ASP A 203 21.28 -5.84 15.26
N THR A 204 19.99 -6.23 15.30
CA THR A 204 19.30 -6.66 16.52
C THR A 204 19.66 -8.11 16.81
N THR A 205 20.94 -8.36 17.07
CA THR A 205 21.40 -9.59 17.72
C THR A 205 21.77 -9.20 19.15
N GLU A 206 20.80 -9.35 20.06
CA GLU A 206 21.10 -9.48 21.49
C GLU A 206 21.70 -10.87 21.76
#